data_AF-A0A9X7BTG6-F1
#
_entry.id   AF-A0A9X7BTG6-F1
#
_cell.length_a   1.000
_cell.length_b   1.000
_cell.length_c   1.000
_cell.angle_alpha   90.00
_cell.angle_beta   90.00
_cell.angle_gamma   90.00
#
_symmetry.space_group_name_H-M   'P 1'
#
loop_
_entity.id
_entity.type
_entity.pdbx_description
1 polymer ?
#
loop_
_entity_poly.entity_id
_entity_poly.type
_entity_poly.pdbx_seq_one_letter_code
_entity_poly.pdbx_strand_id
1 'polypeptide(L)'
;MGVESSQIRKDLQDEGADRASERRSYGLIGKVTDYHPNTGTKTEGGVCNCSRHKGGKIEVWERHTVDVDVLQGNKIQHLCAVPCFVYSQGVIDKGFVKNDRVWIQFINGDPSMPIATAYYREPDQLELFWNNLKIRVAGFFDDLLPGGGLM
;
A
#
# COMPACT_ATOMS: atom_id res chain seq x y z
N MET A 1 27.36 26.76 -38.29
CA MET A 1 26.10 26.55 -37.53
C MET A 1 26.10 25.16 -36.91
N GLY A 2 26.88 24.91 -35.84
CA GLY A 2 27.01 23.57 -35.26
C GLY A 2 27.33 23.54 -33.76
N VAL A 3 27.23 24.68 -33.09
CA VAL A 3 27.58 24.82 -31.66
C VAL A 3 26.32 24.81 -30.79
N GLU A 4 25.22 25.39 -31.26
CA GLU A 4 23.94 25.46 -30.52
C GLU A 4 23.31 24.08 -30.23
N SER A 5 23.42 23.12 -31.17
CA SER A 5 22.88 21.77 -30.98
C SER A 5 23.64 20.96 -29.91
N SER A 6 24.88 21.33 -29.62
CA SER A 6 25.71 20.70 -28.58
C SER A 6 25.30 21.18 -27.18
N GLN A 7 25.04 22.48 -27.03
CA GLN A 7 24.57 23.06 -25.77
C GLN A 7 23.18 22.57 -25.41
N ILE A 8 22.23 22.54 -26.36
CA ILE A 8 20.87 22.03 -26.11
C ILE A 8 20.88 20.55 -25.70
N ARG A 9 21.75 19.73 -26.30
CA ARG A 9 21.90 18.33 -25.92
C ARG A 9 22.50 18.15 -24.53
N LYS A 10 23.41 19.04 -24.16
CA LYS A 10 24.05 19.03 -22.85
C LYS A 10 23.07 19.48 -21.77
N ASP A 11 22.30 20.54 -22.02
CA ASP A 11 21.23 21.01 -21.14
C ASP A 11 20.14 19.93 -20.97
N LEU A 12 19.77 19.21 -22.04
CA LEU A 12 18.83 18.06 -21.95
C LEU A 12 19.40 16.87 -21.18
N GLN A 13 20.70 16.61 -21.29
CA GLN A 13 21.37 15.55 -20.53
C GLN A 13 21.50 15.92 -19.06
N ASP A 14 21.85 17.17 -18.78
CA ASP A 14 21.99 17.71 -17.42
C ASP A 14 20.61 17.79 -16.75
N GLU A 15 19.55 18.23 -17.45
CA GLU A 15 18.17 18.14 -16.96
C GLU A 15 17.72 16.68 -16.73
N GLY A 16 18.13 15.75 -17.60
CA GLY A 16 17.85 14.33 -17.44
C GLY A 16 18.56 13.71 -16.24
N ALA A 17 19.81 14.10 -16.02
CA ALA A 17 20.63 13.68 -14.90
C ALA A 17 20.18 14.32 -13.57
N ASP A 18 19.76 15.58 -13.59
CA ASP A 18 19.21 16.29 -12.43
C ASP A 18 17.83 15.72 -12.06
N ARG A 19 16.96 15.44 -13.04
CA ARG A 19 15.70 14.70 -12.79
C ARG A 19 15.93 13.29 -12.23
N ALA A 20 17.03 12.64 -12.59
CA ALA A 20 17.40 11.32 -12.09
C ALA A 20 18.10 11.39 -10.71
N SER A 21 18.82 12.46 -10.41
CA SER A 21 19.62 12.63 -9.19
C SER A 21 18.85 13.28 -8.04
N GLU A 22 17.84 14.13 -8.33
CA GLU A 22 17.12 14.91 -7.30
C GLU A 22 15.95 14.16 -6.63
N ARG A 23 15.42 13.09 -7.20
CA ARG A 23 14.22 12.43 -6.62
C ARG A 23 14.60 11.31 -5.67
N ARG A 24 15.24 11.65 -4.56
CA ARG A 24 15.14 10.85 -3.33
C ARG A 24 13.70 10.94 -2.82
N SER A 25 12.76 10.28 -3.48
CA SER A 25 11.40 10.13 -2.96
C SER A 25 11.45 9.11 -1.83
N TYR A 26 11.61 9.61 -0.61
CA TYR A 26 11.38 8.79 0.57
C TYR A 26 9.90 8.41 0.56
N GLY A 27 9.61 7.16 0.21
CA GLY A 27 8.26 6.63 0.41
C GLY A 27 7.88 6.81 1.89
N LEU A 28 6.63 7.16 2.13
CA LEU A 28 6.14 7.37 3.48
C LEU A 28 5.36 6.13 3.93
N ILE A 29 5.46 5.79 5.20
CA ILE A 29 4.61 4.77 5.79
C ILE A 29 3.38 5.47 6.34
N GLY A 30 2.22 5.10 5.82
CA GLY A 30 0.92 5.55 6.27
C GLY A 30 0.10 4.44 6.91
N LYS A 31 -1.02 4.82 7.49
CA LYS A 31 -1.99 3.91 8.11
C LYS A 31 -3.36 4.08 7.44
N VAL A 32 -3.97 2.98 7.03
CA VAL A 32 -5.30 3.01 6.36
C VAL A 32 -6.37 3.48 7.31
N THR A 33 -7.16 4.46 6.87
CA THR A 33 -8.39 4.89 7.55
C THR A 33 -9.61 4.26 6.90
N ASP A 34 -9.71 4.32 5.58
CA ASP A 34 -10.83 3.82 4.78
C ASP A 34 -10.35 3.21 3.47
N TYR A 35 -10.99 2.13 3.03
CA TYR A 35 -10.73 1.49 1.75
C TYR A 35 -11.98 1.60 0.86
N HIS A 36 -11.77 2.01 -0.39
CA HIS A 36 -12.83 2.17 -1.40
C HIS A 36 -12.70 1.04 -2.42
N PRO A 37 -13.48 -0.06 -2.26
CA PRO A 37 -13.30 -1.26 -3.06
C PRO A 37 -13.77 -1.06 -4.50
N ASN A 38 -13.29 -1.91 -5.40
CA ASN A 38 -13.73 -1.93 -6.79
C ASN A 38 -15.05 -2.71 -6.96
N THR A 39 -16.13 -2.23 -6.36
CA THR A 39 -17.47 -2.88 -6.40
C THR A 39 -18.38 -2.39 -7.53
N GLY A 40 -17.85 -1.60 -8.47
CA GLY A 40 -18.61 -0.92 -9.54
C GLY A 40 -18.35 -1.45 -10.95
N THR A 41 -19.00 -0.85 -11.95
CA THR A 41 -18.79 -1.12 -13.38
C THR A 41 -17.90 -0.05 -14.02
N LYS A 42 -17.47 -0.20 -15.28
CA LYS A 42 -16.61 0.81 -15.93
C LYS A 42 -17.23 2.21 -15.96
N THR A 43 -18.56 2.32 -15.90
CA THR A 43 -19.32 3.56 -16.04
C THR A 43 -19.99 4.02 -14.75
N GLU A 44 -20.11 3.16 -13.74
CA GLU A 44 -20.75 3.49 -12.46
C GLU A 44 -19.89 3.05 -11.28
N GLY A 45 -19.78 3.92 -10.28
CA GLY A 45 -19.13 3.56 -9.03
C GLY A 45 -19.94 2.53 -8.24
N GLY A 46 -19.22 1.73 -7.45
CA GLY A 46 -19.81 0.69 -6.62
C GLY A 46 -20.37 1.24 -5.30
N VAL A 47 -20.86 0.33 -4.46
CA VAL A 47 -21.26 0.67 -3.08
C VAL A 47 -20.04 0.55 -2.17
N CYS A 48 -19.76 1.60 -1.37
CA CYS A 48 -18.71 1.58 -0.35
C CYS A 48 -19.31 1.63 1.06
N ASN A 49 -18.99 0.61 1.86
CA ASN A 49 -19.36 0.54 3.27
C ASN A 49 -18.32 1.16 4.22
N CYS A 50 -17.35 1.89 3.67
CA CYS A 50 -16.36 2.66 4.42
C CYS A 50 -17.01 3.75 5.28
N SER A 51 -16.28 4.25 6.29
CA SER A 51 -16.83 5.19 7.28
C SER A 51 -17.23 6.53 6.66
N ARG A 52 -16.57 6.92 5.56
CA ARG A 52 -16.89 8.11 4.76
C ARG A 52 -18.21 7.99 3.99
N HIS A 53 -18.46 6.84 3.35
CA HIS A 53 -19.58 6.67 2.42
C HIS A 53 -20.78 5.93 3.00
N LYS A 54 -20.62 5.19 4.11
CA LYS A 54 -21.71 4.57 4.90
C LYS A 54 -22.73 3.75 4.09
N GLY A 55 -22.26 3.01 3.09
CA GLY A 55 -23.11 2.21 2.20
C GLY A 55 -23.69 2.99 1.01
N GLY A 56 -23.20 4.20 0.76
CA GLY A 56 -23.51 4.98 -0.42
C GLY A 56 -22.76 4.51 -1.67
N LYS A 57 -23.24 4.96 -2.84
CA LYS A 57 -22.49 4.84 -4.09
C LYS A 57 -21.31 5.82 -4.09
N ILE A 58 -20.14 5.35 -4.51
CA ILE A 58 -18.94 6.19 -4.68
C ILE A 58 -18.81 6.65 -6.13
N GLU A 59 -17.93 7.63 -6.37
CA GLU A 59 -17.61 8.05 -7.72
C GLU A 59 -16.70 7.05 -8.44
N VAL A 60 -16.72 7.09 -9.77
CA VAL A 60 -15.98 6.16 -10.63
C VAL A 60 -14.46 6.24 -10.39
N TRP A 61 -13.95 7.44 -10.07
CA TRP A 61 -12.52 7.70 -9.81
C TRP A 61 -12.08 7.37 -8.38
N GLU A 62 -13.02 7.23 -7.43
CA GLU A 62 -12.71 6.81 -6.06
C GLU A 62 -12.61 5.29 -5.91
N ARG A 63 -12.91 4.53 -6.97
CA ARG A 63 -12.79 3.08 -6.95
C ARG A 63 -11.33 2.66 -6.82
N HIS A 64 -11.10 1.59 -6.06
CA HIS A 64 -9.78 0.99 -5.91
C HIS A 64 -8.76 2.00 -5.36
N THR A 65 -9.22 2.77 -4.37
CA THR A 65 -8.42 3.77 -3.69
C THR A 65 -8.51 3.58 -2.18
N VAL A 66 -7.60 4.22 -1.45
CA VAL A 66 -7.49 4.12 0.00
C VAL A 66 -7.24 5.50 0.59
N ASP A 67 -7.89 5.79 1.70
CA ASP A 67 -7.62 6.96 2.53
C ASP A 67 -6.58 6.57 3.58
N VAL A 68 -5.53 7.40 3.74
CA VAL A 68 -4.34 7.06 4.51
C VAL A 68 -3.87 8.24 5.35
N ASP A 69 -3.62 7.99 6.62
CA ASP A 69 -2.94 8.92 7.52
C ASP A 69 -1.44 8.70 7.45
N VAL A 70 -0.69 9.74 7.08
CA VAL A 70 0.76 9.70 6.97
C VAL A 70 1.38 10.63 8.02
N LEU A 71 2.33 10.11 8.79
CA LEU A 71 3.06 10.91 9.78
C LEU A 71 4.25 11.61 9.12
N GLN A 72 4.23 12.95 9.13
CA GLN A 72 5.32 13.81 8.67
C GLN A 72 5.92 14.54 9.87
N GLY A 73 6.83 13.87 10.57
CA GLY A 73 7.40 14.38 11.81
C GLY A 73 6.34 14.58 12.88
N ASN A 74 5.97 15.82 13.17
CA ASN A 74 4.98 16.18 14.20
C ASN A 74 3.57 16.43 13.66
N LYS A 75 3.34 16.30 12.35
CA LYS A 75 2.02 16.51 11.72
C LYS A 75 1.52 15.21 11.10
N ILE A 76 0.22 14.98 11.20
CA ILE A 76 -0.46 13.92 10.46
C ILE A 76 -1.08 14.56 9.22
N GLN A 77 -0.71 14.07 8.04
CA GLN A 77 -1.34 14.43 6.78
C GLN A 77 -2.31 13.32 6.39
N HIS A 78 -3.57 13.69 6.17
CA HIS A 78 -4.59 12.79 5.63
C HIS A 78 -4.57 12.85 4.11
N LEU A 79 -4.29 11.72 3.46
CA LEU A 79 -4.32 11.57 2.02
C LEU A 79 -5.61 10.85 1.63
N CYS A 80 -6.46 11.49 0.83
CA CYS A 80 -7.74 10.92 0.39
C CYS A 80 -7.61 10.30 -1.01
N ALA A 81 -8.38 9.25 -1.26
CA ALA A 81 -8.52 8.57 -2.55
C ALA A 81 -7.17 8.25 -3.20
N VAL A 82 -6.20 7.77 -2.42
CA VAL A 82 -4.89 7.37 -2.91
C VAL A 82 -5.07 6.09 -3.74
N PRO A 83 -4.69 6.07 -5.03
CA PRO A 83 -4.74 4.87 -5.84
C PRO A 83 -3.91 3.75 -5.21
N CYS A 84 -4.43 2.52 -5.20
CA CYS A 84 -3.74 1.40 -4.60
C CYS A 84 -3.66 0.20 -5.55
N PHE A 85 -2.56 -0.57 -5.45
CA PHE A 85 -2.50 -1.89 -6.06
C PHE A 85 -3.10 -2.91 -5.10
N VAL A 86 -4.16 -3.60 -5.51
CA VAL A 86 -4.61 -4.77 -4.78
C VAL A 86 -4.07 -6.03 -5.44
N TYR A 87 -3.23 -6.73 -4.69
CA TYR A 87 -2.74 -8.05 -5.07
C TYR A 87 -3.88 -9.05 -4.85
N SER A 88 -4.66 -9.36 -5.89
CA SER A 88 -5.59 -10.48 -5.82
C SER A 88 -4.79 -11.79 -5.84
N GLN A 89 -4.45 -12.30 -4.67
CA GLN A 89 -4.07 -13.71 -4.55
C GLN A 89 -5.34 -14.57 -4.61
N GLY A 90 -5.90 -14.75 -5.81
CA GLY A 90 -7.05 -15.61 -6.09
C GLY A 90 -8.40 -14.90 -6.27
N VAL A 91 -9.50 -15.64 -6.03
CA VAL A 91 -10.91 -15.23 -6.26
C VAL A 91 -11.41 -14.19 -5.24
N ILE A 92 -10.73 -14.07 -4.09
CA ILE A 92 -11.13 -13.19 -3.01
C ILE A 92 -10.19 -11.98 -3.00
N ASP A 93 -10.72 -10.84 -3.39
CA ASP A 93 -10.09 -9.54 -3.18
C ASP A 93 -9.99 -9.29 -1.66
N LYS A 94 -8.82 -9.59 -1.08
CA LYS A 94 -8.49 -9.15 0.28
C LYS A 94 -7.93 -7.74 0.19
N GLY A 95 -8.83 -6.79 -0.02
CA GLY A 95 -8.50 -5.37 -0.01
C GLY A 95 -7.92 -4.89 1.33
N PHE A 96 -7.66 -3.58 1.37
CA PHE A 96 -7.14 -2.92 2.56
C PHE A 96 -8.17 -2.93 3.70
N VAL A 97 -7.68 -3.08 4.92
CA VAL A 97 -8.46 -3.00 6.15
C VAL A 97 -7.98 -1.80 6.95
N LYS A 98 -8.89 -1.20 7.71
CA LYS A 98 -8.56 -0.12 8.63
C LYS A 98 -7.41 -0.53 9.54
N ASN A 99 -6.45 0.36 9.70
CA ASN A 99 -5.19 0.19 10.43
C ASN A 99 -4.08 -0.62 9.73
N ASP A 100 -4.28 -1.13 8.51
CA ASP A 100 -3.15 -1.66 7.73
C ASP A 100 -2.07 -0.59 7.57
N ARG A 101 -0.80 -0.99 7.66
CA ARG A 101 0.32 -0.11 7.34
C ARG A 101 0.58 -0.17 5.84
N VAL A 102 0.73 0.98 5.20
CA VAL A 102 0.85 1.07 3.74
C VAL A 102 2.05 1.90 3.38
N TRP A 103 2.80 1.43 2.38
CA TRP A 103 3.87 2.19 1.77
C TRP A 103 3.29 3.12 0.70
N ILE A 104 3.45 4.42 0.88
CA ILE A 104 3.07 5.46 -0.07
C ILE A 104 4.29 5.88 -0.85
N GLN A 105 4.23 5.71 -2.17
CA GLN A 105 5.23 6.23 -3.08
C GLN A 105 4.65 7.41 -3.86
N PHE A 106 5.46 8.44 -4.06
CA PHE A 106 5.09 9.58 -4.87
C PHE A 106 5.63 9.39 -6.28
N ILE A 107 4.74 9.38 -7.28
CA ILE A 107 5.15 9.27 -8.68
C ILE A 107 6.10 10.42 -8.96
N ASN A 108 7.29 10.14 -9.50
CA ASN A 108 8.22 11.21 -9.83
C ASN A 108 8.54 12.10 -8.61
N GLY A 109 8.43 11.61 -7.38
CA GLY A 109 8.62 12.42 -6.18
C GLY A 109 7.64 13.57 -5.99
N ASP A 110 6.54 13.63 -6.75
CA ASP A 110 5.50 14.65 -6.64
C ASP A 110 4.54 14.33 -5.49
N PRO A 111 4.50 15.14 -4.39
CA PRO A 111 3.61 14.90 -3.26
C PRO A 111 2.12 14.93 -3.61
N SER A 112 1.74 15.55 -4.72
CA SER A 112 0.36 15.59 -5.21
C SER A 112 -0.08 14.28 -5.88
N MET A 113 0.86 13.38 -6.19
CA MET A 113 0.60 12.11 -6.86
C MET A 113 1.04 10.92 -5.99
N PRO A 114 0.39 10.67 -4.83
CA PRO A 114 0.65 9.49 -4.02
C PRO A 114 0.06 8.23 -4.65
N ILE A 115 0.74 7.10 -4.47
CA ILE A 115 0.24 5.76 -4.78
C ILE A 115 0.59 4.82 -3.62
N ALA A 116 -0.39 4.03 -3.18
CA ALA A 116 -0.18 2.93 -2.24
C ALA A 116 0.39 1.70 -2.97
N THR A 117 1.65 1.36 -2.71
CA THR A 117 2.38 0.32 -3.47
C THR A 117 2.48 -1.02 -2.77
N ALA A 118 2.50 -1.02 -1.44
CA ALA A 118 2.58 -2.24 -0.64
C ALA A 118 1.85 -2.03 0.69
N TYR A 119 1.40 -3.12 1.30
CA TYR A 119 0.81 -3.09 2.62
C TYR A 119 1.33 -4.20 3.52
N TYR A 120 1.27 -3.92 4.82
CA TYR A 120 1.55 -4.84 5.89
C TYR A 120 0.39 -4.80 6.86
N ARG A 121 -0.24 -5.96 7.05
CA ARG A 121 -1.28 -6.16 8.05
C ARG A 121 -0.63 -6.72 9.31
N GLU A 122 -0.76 -5.99 10.41
CA GLU A 122 -0.36 -6.51 11.70
C GLU A 122 -1.27 -7.70 12.04
N PRO A 123 -0.70 -8.86 12.40
CA PRO A 123 -1.51 -10.01 12.83
C PRO A 123 -2.27 -9.64 14.11
N ASP A 124 -3.54 -10.06 14.18
CA ASP A 124 -4.36 -9.79 15.36
C ASP A 124 -3.76 -10.49 16.59
N GLN A 125 -3.92 -9.92 17.78
CA GLN A 125 -3.43 -10.52 19.03
C GLN A 125 -4.00 -11.92 19.25
N LEU A 126 -5.25 -12.15 18.81
CA LEU A 126 -5.89 -13.46 18.87
C LEU A 126 -5.28 -14.44 17.86
N GLU A 127 -4.95 -13.99 16.64
CA GLU A 127 -4.23 -14.80 15.66
C GLU A 127 -2.82 -15.16 16.16
N LEU A 128 -2.11 -14.21 16.76
CA LEU A 128 -0.82 -14.45 17.41
C LEU A 128 -0.96 -15.46 18.56
N PHE A 129 -2.01 -15.36 19.37
CA PHE A 129 -2.29 -16.32 20.44
C PHE A 129 -2.50 -17.74 19.90
N TRP A 130 -3.37 -17.91 18.89
CA TRP A 130 -3.63 -19.22 18.29
C TRP A 130 -2.42 -19.78 17.57
N ASN A 131 -1.64 -18.95 16.87
CA ASN A 131 -0.40 -19.38 16.24
C ASN A 131 0.63 -19.82 17.28
N ASN A 132 0.78 -19.07 18.37
CA ASN A 132 1.65 -19.44 19.48
C ASN A 132 1.17 -20.73 20.16
N LEU A 133 -0.13 -20.90 20.36
CA LEU A 133 -0.69 -22.13 20.93
C LEU A 133 -0.43 -23.33 20.01
N LYS A 134 -0.65 -23.18 18.70
CA LYS A 134 -0.41 -24.24 17.71
C LYS A 134 1.06 -24.67 17.68
N ILE A 135 1.99 -23.70 17.69
CA ILE A 135 3.43 -23.98 17.72
C ILE A 135 3.84 -24.63 19.04
N ARG A 136 3.31 -24.14 20.17
CA ARG A 136 3.64 -24.68 21.49
C ARG A 136 3.06 -26.08 21.72
N VAL A 137 1.87 -26.36 21.22
CA VAL A 137 1.27 -27.70 21.24
C VAL A 137 2.04 -28.64 20.31
N ALA A 138 2.45 -28.18 19.12
CA ALA A 138 3.32 -28.98 18.25
C ALA A 138 4.65 -29.34 18.95
N GLY A 139 5.31 -28.37 19.59
CA GLY A 139 6.51 -28.63 20.38
C GLY A 139 6.28 -29.55 21.59
N PHE A 140 5.11 -29.47 22.24
CA PHE A 140 4.76 -30.40 23.32
C PHE A 140 4.58 -31.82 22.79
N PHE A 141 3.94 -32.03 21.64
CA PHE A 141 3.82 -33.37 21.05
C PHE A 141 5.17 -33.91 20.52
N ASP A 142 6.03 -33.05 19.98
CA ASP A 142 7.39 -33.42 19.56
C ASP A 142 8.27 -33.81 20.76
N ASP A 143 8.16 -33.12 21.90
CA ASP A 143 8.89 -33.44 23.12
C ASP A 143 8.28 -34.65 23.88
N LEU A 144 6.97 -34.89 23.78
CA LEU A 144 6.30 -36.03 24.45
C LEU A 144 6.35 -37.34 23.64
N LEU A 145 6.64 -37.27 22.34
CA LEU A 145 6.89 -38.42 21.48
C LEU A 145 8.38 -38.49 21.09
N PRO A 146 9.29 -38.88 22.00
CA PRO A 146 10.66 -39.19 21.61
C PRO A 146 10.63 -40.50 20.80
N GLY A 147 10.46 -40.40 19.48
CA GLY A 147 10.41 -41.58 18.62
C GLY A 147 10.08 -41.39 17.13
N GLY A 148 9.87 -40.17 16.65
CA GLY A 148 9.55 -39.91 15.23
C GLY A 148 10.75 -39.64 14.32
N GLY A 149 11.97 -39.97 14.75
CA GLY A 149 13.18 -39.80 13.94
C GLY A 149 13.29 -40.86 12.85
N LEU A 150 13.26 -40.41 11.58
CA LEU A 150 13.89 -41.03 10.42
C LEU A 150 13.82 -42.56 10.30
N MET A 151 12.79 -43.04 9.61
CA MET A 151 12.91 -44.02 8.51
C MET A 151 12.01 -43.59 7.36
#